data_AF-A0A151B6E7-F1
#
_entry.id   AF-A0A151B6E7-F1
#
_cell.length_a   1.000
_cell.length_b   1.000
_cell.length_c   1.000
_cell.angle_alpha   90.00
_cell.angle_beta   90.00
_cell.angle_gamma   90.00
#
_symmetry.space_group_name_H-M   'P 1'
#
loop_
_entity.id
_entity.type
_entity.pdbx_description
1 polymer ?
#
loop_
_entity_poly.entity_id
_entity_poly.type
_entity_poly.pdbx_seq_one_letter_code
_entity_poly.pdbx_strand_id
1 'polypeptide(L)'
;MKGKIIAIIILIILIFSTIFITFNKTSKNTITKTPYYSLDIDGDPVYLDENNAKVSNAKKVSEEFCKVRLNVDYNTFDYTKEYKYYINDLYENAMKNKQYEQLEKYYNLYKIVEHCDSTKVKRIKFYTKQGNEECRADLIYNYTLKNATQGFLNKYKYKLNTHYQNRISIYMKIENDIWKISNWEIGTKKELN
;
A
#
# COMPACT_ATOMS: atom_id res chain seq x y z
N MET A 1 18.08 -49.61 40.28
CA MET A 1 17.44 -49.21 39.00
C MET A 1 17.22 -47.70 38.80
N LYS A 2 17.63 -46.80 39.72
CA LYS A 2 17.52 -45.35 39.54
C LYS A 2 18.77 -44.66 38.96
N GLY A 3 19.92 -45.34 38.92
CA GLY A 3 21.19 -44.78 38.42
C GLY A 3 21.48 -44.99 36.92
N LYS A 4 20.73 -45.85 36.22
CA LYS A 4 20.93 -46.09 34.77
C LYS A 4 20.11 -45.16 33.86
N ILE A 5 19.11 -44.47 34.41
CA ILE A 5 18.25 -43.54 33.67
C ILE A 5 18.91 -42.15 33.56
N ILE A 6 19.73 -41.76 34.54
CA ILE A 6 20.40 -40.45 34.57
C ILE A 6 21.54 -40.37 33.54
N ALA A 7 22.25 -41.48 33.29
CA ALA A 7 23.36 -41.52 32.34
C ALA A 7 22.91 -41.36 30.86
N ILE A 8 21.68 -41.77 30.54
CA ILE A 8 21.14 -41.67 29.16
C ILE A 8 20.71 -40.24 28.83
N ILE A 9 20.25 -39.47 29.82
CA ILE A 9 19.80 -38.08 29.62
C ILE A 9 21.01 -37.14 29.40
N ILE A 10 22.15 -37.39 30.04
CA ILE A 10 23.36 -36.56 29.88
C ILE A 10 24.04 -36.80 28.52
N LEU A 11 23.96 -38.02 27.96
CA LEU A 11 24.53 -38.31 26.65
C LEU A 11 23.73 -37.69 25.49
N ILE A 12 22.41 -37.49 25.65
CA ILE A 12 21.57 -36.81 24.65
C ILE A 12 21.81 -35.29 24.62
N ILE A 13 22.18 -34.69 25.75
CA ILE A 13 22.50 -33.25 25.83
C ILE A 13 23.84 -32.93 25.16
N LEU A 14 24.79 -33.87 25.14
CA LEU A 14 26.09 -33.70 24.48
C LEU A 14 26.08 -33.92 22.95
N ILE A 15 25.04 -34.57 22.40
CA ILE A 15 24.90 -34.76 20.96
C ILE A 15 24.17 -33.56 20.30
N PHE A 16 23.45 -32.73 21.08
CA PHE A 16 22.81 -31.52 20.55
C PHE A 16 23.71 -30.26 20.53
N SER A 17 24.92 -30.31 21.10
CA SER A 17 25.84 -29.17 21.09
C SER A 17 26.77 -29.09 19.87
N THR A 18 26.70 -30.03 18.92
CA THR A 18 27.66 -30.12 17.80
C THR A 18 27.09 -29.82 16.41
N ILE A 19 25.86 -29.30 16.28
CA ILE A 19 25.25 -29.00 14.96
C ILE A 19 25.14 -27.48 14.65
N PHE A 20 25.68 -26.58 15.47
CA PHE A 20 25.68 -25.13 15.18
C PHE A 20 27.05 -24.54 14.86
N ILE A 21 27.90 -25.30 14.15
CA ILE A 21 29.05 -24.74 13.42
C ILE A 21 28.88 -25.08 11.94
N THR A 22 27.77 -24.63 11.36
CA THR A 22 27.63 -24.56 9.90
C THR A 22 28.11 -23.18 9.49
N PHE A 23 29.33 -23.13 8.97
CA PHE A 23 29.84 -22.15 8.02
C PHE A 23 29.09 -20.81 8.01
N ASN A 24 29.60 -19.85 8.78
CA ASN A 24 29.42 -18.44 8.48
C ASN A 24 30.22 -18.14 7.21
N LYS A 25 29.81 -18.73 6.09
CA LYS A 25 30.19 -18.27 4.76
C LYS A 25 29.51 -16.93 4.69
N THR A 26 30.28 -15.87 4.92
CA THR A 26 29.89 -14.50 4.62
C THR A 26 29.62 -14.48 3.12
N SER A 27 28.40 -14.90 2.76
CA SER A 27 27.77 -14.51 1.52
C SER A 27 27.95 -13.00 1.54
N LYS A 28 28.82 -12.51 0.65
CA LYS A 28 28.70 -11.13 0.19
C LYS A 28 27.28 -11.08 -0.36
N ASN A 29 26.33 -10.72 0.50
CA ASN A 29 24.97 -10.45 0.11
C ASN A 29 25.11 -9.32 -0.89
N THR A 30 25.06 -9.68 -2.17
CA THR A 30 24.81 -8.72 -3.22
C THR A 30 23.54 -8.02 -2.79
N ILE A 31 23.65 -6.76 -2.35
CA ILE A 31 22.50 -5.98 -1.92
C ILE A 31 21.65 -5.80 -3.18
N THR A 32 20.67 -6.68 -3.35
CA THR A 32 19.74 -6.60 -4.47
C THR A 32 18.89 -5.37 -4.22
N LYS A 33 19.17 -4.29 -4.96
CA LYS A 33 18.34 -3.08 -4.89
C LYS A 33 16.93 -3.44 -5.33
N THR A 34 15.99 -3.35 -4.40
CA THR A 34 14.56 -3.53 -4.68
C THR A 34 13.87 -2.16 -4.69
N PRO A 35 12.66 -2.05 -5.26
CA PRO A 35 11.85 -0.85 -5.13
C PRO A 35 11.25 -0.65 -3.72
N TYR A 36 11.56 -1.52 -2.77
CA TYR A 36 11.02 -1.50 -1.42
C TYR A 36 12.16 -1.28 -0.44
N TYR A 37 12.13 -0.22 0.36
CA TYR A 37 13.22 0.05 1.28
C TYR A 37 12.76 0.87 2.47
N SER A 38 13.45 0.70 3.60
CA SER A 38 13.40 1.62 4.74
C SER A 38 14.60 2.56 4.71
N LEU A 39 14.48 3.73 5.34
CA LEU A 39 15.64 4.56 5.66
C LEU A 39 16.15 4.22 7.06
N ASP A 40 17.47 4.05 7.20
CA ASP A 40 18.11 3.96 8.52
C ASP A 40 18.30 5.34 9.16
N ILE A 41 19.03 5.39 10.28
CA ILE A 41 19.27 6.61 11.05
C ILE A 41 20.08 7.66 10.29
N ASP A 42 20.91 7.23 9.33
CA ASP A 42 21.76 8.09 8.52
C ASP A 42 21.05 8.48 7.21
N GLY A 43 19.86 7.93 6.98
CA GLY A 43 19.07 8.17 5.77
C GLY A 43 19.43 7.25 4.61
N ASP A 44 20.22 6.20 4.87
CA ASP A 44 20.62 5.24 3.86
C ASP A 44 19.53 4.18 3.64
N PRO A 45 19.35 3.71 2.38
CA PRO A 45 18.31 2.76 2.05
C PRO A 45 18.70 1.33 2.46
N VAL A 46 17.87 0.73 3.31
CA VAL A 46 17.87 -0.70 3.61
C VAL A 46 16.80 -1.38 2.76
N TYR A 47 17.22 -2.12 1.74
CA TYR A 47 16.33 -2.75 0.77
C TYR A 47 15.62 -3.98 1.36
N LEU A 48 14.34 -4.11 1.02
CA LEU A 48 13.43 -5.14 1.50
C LEU A 48 12.91 -5.99 0.34
N ASP A 49 12.68 -7.28 0.59
CA ASP A 49 12.04 -8.18 -0.38
C ASP A 49 10.52 -7.93 -0.46
N GLU A 50 9.91 -8.30 -1.58
CA GLU A 50 8.46 -8.19 -1.79
C GLU A 50 7.65 -9.03 -0.79
N ASN A 51 8.21 -10.16 -0.32
CA ASN A 51 7.58 -11.03 0.66
C ASN A 51 7.76 -10.55 2.11
N ASN A 52 8.49 -9.46 2.35
CA ASN A 52 8.58 -8.88 3.69
C ASN A 52 7.17 -8.48 4.18
N ALA A 53 6.81 -8.87 5.41
CA ALA A 53 5.47 -8.63 5.94
C ALA A 53 5.04 -7.15 5.92
N LYS A 54 5.97 -6.22 6.18
CA LYS A 54 5.69 -4.77 6.12
C LYS A 54 5.38 -4.34 4.69
N VAL A 55 6.18 -4.80 3.73
CA VAL A 55 6.00 -4.53 2.29
C VAL A 55 4.67 -5.08 1.81
N SER A 56 4.38 -6.34 2.11
CA SER A 56 3.15 -7.03 1.69
C SER A 56 1.90 -6.34 2.25
N ASN A 57 1.91 -5.98 3.54
CA ASN A 57 0.77 -5.30 4.18
C ASN A 57 0.55 -3.89 3.60
N ALA A 58 1.61 -3.08 3.46
CA ALA A 58 1.51 -1.75 2.87
C ALA A 58 1.04 -1.81 1.41
N LYS A 59 1.56 -2.78 0.63
CA LYS A 59 1.13 -3.05 -0.74
C LYS A 59 -0.36 -3.35 -0.80
N LYS A 60 -0.84 -4.30 0.00
CA LYS A 60 -2.25 -4.68 0.05
C LYS A 60 -3.16 -3.49 0.37
N VAL A 61 -2.88 -2.76 1.45
CA VAL A 61 -3.68 -1.59 1.86
C VAL A 61 -3.73 -0.53 0.75
N SER A 62 -2.58 -0.22 0.14
CA SER A 62 -2.48 0.80 -0.90
C SER A 62 -3.23 0.44 -2.19
N GLU A 63 -3.19 -0.84 -2.60
CA GLU A 63 -3.91 -1.33 -3.77
C GLU A 63 -5.43 -1.41 -3.53
N GLU A 64 -5.84 -1.89 -2.35
CA GLU A 64 -7.26 -1.95 -1.97
C GLU A 64 -7.88 -0.56 -1.84
N PHE A 65 -7.16 0.41 -1.27
CA PHE A 65 -7.60 1.81 -1.23
C PHE A 65 -7.80 2.37 -2.64
N CYS A 66 -6.83 2.16 -3.55
CA CYS A 66 -6.95 2.62 -4.93
C CYS A 66 -8.18 2.01 -5.63
N LYS A 67 -8.39 0.70 -5.49
CA LYS A 67 -9.54 0.02 -6.09
C LYS A 67 -10.87 0.58 -5.60
N VAL A 68 -10.99 0.81 -4.29
CA VAL A 68 -12.19 1.43 -3.71
C VAL A 68 -12.38 2.83 -4.27
N ARG A 69 -11.33 3.65 -4.36
CA ARG A 69 -11.43 5.03 -4.83
C ARG A 69 -11.79 5.16 -6.32
N LEU A 70 -11.37 4.22 -7.16
CA LEU A 70 -11.34 4.38 -8.63
C LEU A 70 -12.39 3.57 -9.38
N ASN A 71 -13.04 2.62 -8.71
CA ASN A 71 -14.12 1.86 -9.29
C ASN A 71 -15.44 2.54 -8.93
N VAL A 72 -15.77 3.60 -9.67
CA VAL A 72 -16.91 4.47 -9.40
C VAL A 72 -18.02 4.21 -10.40
N ASP A 73 -19.24 4.02 -9.92
CA ASP A 73 -20.47 4.17 -10.69
C ASP A 73 -21.37 5.13 -9.92
N TYR A 74 -21.62 6.31 -10.48
CA TYR A 74 -22.38 7.36 -9.81
C TYR A 74 -23.76 6.91 -9.29
N ASN A 75 -24.35 5.81 -9.81
CA ASN A 75 -25.63 5.29 -9.35
C ASN A 75 -25.53 4.39 -8.11
N THR A 76 -24.37 3.78 -7.85
CA THR A 76 -24.24 2.70 -6.86
C THR A 76 -23.05 2.86 -5.92
N PHE A 77 -22.17 3.83 -6.19
CA PHE A 77 -20.93 3.96 -5.47
C PHE A 77 -21.16 4.50 -4.06
N ASP A 78 -20.69 3.72 -3.09
CA ASP A 78 -20.67 4.11 -1.69
C ASP A 78 -19.32 4.75 -1.37
N TYR A 79 -19.32 6.09 -1.35
CA TYR A 79 -18.14 6.91 -1.08
C TYR A 79 -17.59 6.71 0.34
N THR A 80 -18.36 6.16 1.27
CA THR A 80 -17.88 5.94 2.65
C THR A 80 -16.93 4.76 2.76
N LYS A 81 -16.87 3.88 1.74
CA LYS A 81 -15.98 2.71 1.73
C LYS A 81 -14.50 3.07 1.81
N GLU A 82 -14.11 4.28 1.41
CA GLU A 82 -12.72 4.74 1.52
C GLU A 82 -12.31 5.05 2.98
N TYR A 83 -13.27 5.43 3.83
CA TYR A 83 -13.03 5.88 5.20
C TYR A 83 -12.47 4.78 6.09
N LYS A 84 -12.78 3.50 5.81
CA LYS A 84 -12.20 2.38 6.55
C LYS A 84 -10.67 2.31 6.45
N TYR A 85 -10.07 2.94 5.45
CA TYR A 85 -8.62 2.98 5.28
C TYR A 85 -7.98 4.21 5.94
N TYR A 86 -8.75 5.23 6.31
CA TYR A 86 -8.20 6.46 6.87
C TYR A 86 -7.71 6.27 8.30
N ILE A 87 -6.69 7.04 8.67
CA ILE A 87 -6.44 7.33 10.08
C ILE A 87 -7.59 8.15 10.65
N ASN A 88 -7.80 8.10 11.96
CA ASN A 88 -8.88 8.84 12.63
C ASN A 88 -8.89 10.33 12.29
N ASP A 89 -7.75 11.03 12.37
CA ASP A 89 -7.66 12.46 12.03
C ASP A 89 -8.16 12.78 10.61
N LEU A 90 -7.82 11.94 9.65
CA LEU A 90 -8.20 12.12 8.24
C LEU A 90 -9.68 11.82 8.03
N TYR A 91 -10.20 10.80 8.71
CA TYR A 91 -11.63 10.49 8.73
C TYR A 91 -12.44 11.63 9.33
N GLU A 92 -12.09 12.11 10.52
CA GLU A 92 -12.79 13.21 11.19
C GLU A 92 -12.77 14.49 10.34
N ASN A 93 -11.63 14.80 9.73
CA ASN A 93 -11.51 15.94 8.83
C ASN A 93 -12.36 15.77 7.55
N ALA A 94 -12.43 14.57 6.98
CA ALA A 94 -13.29 14.30 5.82
C ALA A 94 -14.77 14.47 6.14
N MET A 95 -15.20 14.00 7.33
CA MET A 95 -16.57 14.14 7.83
C MET A 95 -16.91 15.61 8.12
N LYS A 96 -16.05 16.32 8.85
CA LYS A 96 -16.25 17.74 9.20
C LYS A 96 -16.40 18.62 7.96
N ASN A 97 -15.63 18.36 6.92
CA ASN A 97 -15.66 19.13 5.68
C ASN A 97 -16.67 18.61 4.65
N LYS A 98 -17.49 17.60 5.00
CA LYS A 98 -18.49 17.00 4.10
C LYS A 98 -17.88 16.58 2.76
N GLN A 99 -16.67 16.03 2.77
CA GLN A 99 -15.95 15.68 1.53
C GLN A 99 -16.74 14.67 0.69
N TYR A 100 -17.41 13.71 1.34
CA TYR A 100 -18.33 12.77 0.70
C TYR A 100 -19.44 13.49 -0.10
N GLU A 101 -20.16 14.45 0.50
CA GLU A 101 -21.27 15.15 -0.17
C GLU A 101 -20.76 15.89 -1.43
N GLN A 102 -19.55 16.45 -1.34
CA GLN A 102 -18.93 17.15 -2.46
C GLN A 102 -18.54 16.18 -3.59
N LEU A 103 -17.94 15.04 -3.25
CA LEU A 103 -17.58 13.99 -4.21
C LEU A 103 -18.84 13.43 -4.86
N GLU A 104 -19.81 13.00 -4.06
CA GLU A 104 -21.09 12.47 -4.54
C GLU A 104 -21.78 13.45 -5.50
N LYS A 105 -21.85 14.74 -5.14
CA LYS A 105 -22.41 15.78 -6.01
C LYS A 105 -21.63 15.90 -7.32
N TYR A 106 -20.30 15.85 -7.27
CA TYR A 106 -19.44 15.92 -8.45
C TYR A 106 -19.67 14.74 -9.40
N TYR A 107 -19.63 13.51 -8.90
CA TYR A 107 -19.81 12.30 -9.70
C TYR A 107 -21.23 12.19 -10.26
N ASN A 108 -22.26 12.56 -9.47
CA ASN A 108 -23.65 12.61 -9.95
C ASN A 108 -23.86 13.68 -11.03
N LEU A 109 -23.33 14.89 -10.82
CA LEU A 109 -23.44 15.99 -11.79
C LEU A 109 -22.89 15.59 -13.17
N TYR A 110 -21.77 14.88 -13.17
CA TYR A 110 -21.09 14.47 -14.40
C TYR A 110 -21.40 13.03 -14.84
N LYS A 111 -22.29 12.31 -14.13
CA LYS A 111 -22.69 10.92 -14.41
C LYS A 111 -21.49 9.99 -14.65
N ILE A 112 -20.44 10.16 -13.85
CA ILE A 112 -19.16 9.49 -14.09
C ILE A 112 -19.26 8.00 -13.74
N VAL A 113 -18.79 7.16 -14.65
CA VAL A 113 -18.55 5.74 -14.41
C VAL A 113 -17.12 5.41 -14.81
N GLU A 114 -16.31 4.99 -13.85
CA GLU A 114 -14.91 4.61 -14.00
C GLU A 114 -14.72 3.16 -13.54
N HIS A 115 -14.04 2.37 -14.35
CA HIS A 115 -13.68 1.00 -14.00
C HIS A 115 -12.18 0.92 -13.77
N CYS A 116 -11.78 0.45 -12.58
CA CYS A 116 -10.37 0.21 -12.29
C CYS A 116 -9.91 -1.09 -12.95
N ASP A 117 -9.10 -0.97 -14.01
CA ASP A 117 -8.61 -2.12 -14.77
C ASP A 117 -7.47 -2.82 -14.03
N SER A 118 -6.57 -2.06 -13.41
CA SER A 118 -5.44 -2.61 -12.65
C SER A 118 -4.80 -1.59 -11.72
N THR A 119 -4.16 -2.09 -10.67
CA THR A 119 -3.32 -1.33 -9.74
C THR A 119 -1.96 -2.02 -9.62
N LYS A 120 -0.87 -1.25 -9.62
CA LYS A 120 0.49 -1.77 -9.44
C LYS A 120 1.32 -0.83 -8.57
N VAL A 121 1.73 -1.31 -7.41
CA VAL A 121 2.76 -0.64 -6.61
C VAL A 121 4.09 -0.65 -7.36
N LYS A 122 4.72 0.52 -7.47
CA LYS A 122 6.03 0.73 -8.10
C LYS A 122 7.15 0.91 -7.09
N ARG A 123 6.84 1.46 -5.91
CA ARG A 123 7.81 1.73 -4.86
C ARG A 123 7.10 1.78 -3.52
N ILE A 124 7.77 1.29 -2.46
CA ILE A 124 7.39 1.56 -1.07
C ILE A 124 8.62 2.05 -0.33
N LYS A 125 8.51 3.23 0.27
CA LYS A 125 9.53 3.83 1.13
C LYS A 125 9.00 3.86 2.57
N PHE A 126 9.67 3.16 3.48
CA PHE A 126 9.43 3.26 4.92
C PHE A 126 10.39 4.29 5.53
N TYR A 127 9.90 5.08 6.48
CA TYR A 127 10.71 6.08 7.17
C TYR A 127 10.11 6.40 8.54
N THR A 128 10.92 6.94 9.43
CA THR A 128 10.46 7.39 10.75
C THR A 128 10.28 8.90 10.75
N LYS A 129 9.13 9.38 11.22
CA LYS A 129 8.84 10.81 11.39
C LYS A 129 8.35 11.05 12.81
N GLN A 130 9.09 11.86 13.57
CA GLN A 130 8.79 12.16 14.98
C GLN A 130 8.58 10.90 15.83
N GLY A 131 9.43 9.88 15.62
CA GLY A 131 9.35 8.60 16.34
C GLY A 131 8.30 7.62 15.83
N ASN A 132 7.45 8.02 14.88
CA ASN A 132 6.42 7.14 14.31
C ASN A 132 6.87 6.53 12.99
N GLU A 133 6.61 5.24 12.81
CA GLU A 133 6.83 4.56 11.54
C GLU A 133 5.77 5.01 10.52
N GLU A 134 6.23 5.50 9.37
CA GLU A 134 5.41 5.91 8.24
C GLU A 134 5.86 5.18 6.97
N CYS A 135 4.98 5.10 5.98
CA CYS A 135 5.40 4.71 4.65
C CYS A 135 4.71 5.49 3.54
N ARG A 136 5.44 5.62 2.43
CA ARG A 136 4.93 6.15 1.16
C ARG A 136 4.92 5.03 0.14
N ALA A 137 3.75 4.68 -0.36
CA ALA A 137 3.58 3.79 -1.51
C ALA A 137 3.32 4.62 -2.77
N ASP A 138 4.12 4.44 -3.81
CA ASP A 138 3.88 5.03 -5.12
C ASP A 138 3.29 3.96 -6.04
N LEU A 139 2.11 4.23 -6.58
CA LEU A 139 1.37 3.30 -7.41
C LEU A 139 1.10 3.90 -8.78
N ILE A 140 0.91 2.98 -9.72
CA ILE A 140 0.26 3.26 -10.98
C ILE A 140 -1.07 2.53 -10.98
N TYR A 141 -2.13 3.20 -11.39
CA TYR A 141 -3.40 2.56 -11.68
C TYR A 141 -3.82 2.88 -13.10
N ASN A 142 -4.44 1.88 -13.73
CA ASN A 142 -5.08 2.02 -15.02
C ASN A 142 -6.59 1.91 -14.82
N TYR A 143 -7.34 2.75 -15.52
CA TYR A 143 -8.79 2.77 -15.46
C TYR A 143 -9.39 3.11 -16.80
N THR A 144 -10.63 2.69 -17.00
CA THR A 144 -11.43 3.03 -18.18
C THR A 144 -12.56 3.96 -17.78
N LEU A 145 -12.68 5.11 -18.44
CA LEU A 145 -13.86 5.97 -18.30
C LEU A 145 -15.00 5.41 -19.17
N LYS A 146 -15.98 4.76 -18.54
CA LYS A 146 -17.11 4.11 -19.23
C LYS A 146 -18.25 5.08 -19.52
N ASN A 147 -18.48 6.06 -18.65
CA ASN A 147 -19.52 7.06 -18.83
C ASN A 147 -19.12 8.40 -18.22
N ALA A 148 -19.57 9.49 -18.84
CA ALA A 148 -19.56 10.84 -18.31
C ALA A 148 -20.40 11.76 -19.22
N THR A 149 -20.84 12.90 -18.72
CA THR A 149 -21.54 13.90 -19.54
C THR A 149 -20.59 14.55 -20.56
N GLN A 150 -21.14 15.03 -21.69
CA GLN A 150 -20.33 15.70 -22.72
C GLN A 150 -19.58 16.94 -22.18
N GLY A 151 -20.20 17.67 -21.23
CA GLY A 151 -19.55 18.81 -20.57
C GLY A 151 -18.30 18.40 -19.80
N PHE A 152 -18.31 17.25 -19.12
CA PHE A 152 -17.13 16.69 -18.46
C PHE A 152 -16.05 16.32 -19.48
N LEU A 153 -16.43 15.57 -20.52
CA LEU A 153 -15.51 15.10 -21.56
C LEU A 153 -14.78 16.27 -22.23
N ASN A 154 -15.52 17.32 -22.58
CA ASN A 154 -14.96 18.53 -23.21
C ASN A 154 -14.07 19.31 -22.23
N LYS A 155 -14.54 19.56 -21.01
CA LYS A 155 -13.83 20.38 -20.01
C LYS A 155 -12.48 19.76 -19.63
N TYR A 156 -12.44 18.44 -19.44
CA TYR A 156 -11.27 17.73 -18.93
C TYR A 156 -10.54 16.91 -20.02
N LYS A 157 -10.96 17.06 -21.28
CA LYS A 157 -10.40 16.39 -22.46
C LYS A 157 -10.33 14.88 -22.28
N TYR A 158 -11.44 14.28 -21.87
CA TYR A 158 -11.60 12.83 -21.80
C TYR A 158 -12.38 12.31 -23.01
N LYS A 159 -12.11 11.05 -23.32
CA LYS A 159 -12.83 10.20 -24.25
C LYS A 159 -13.40 9.00 -23.49
N LEU A 160 -14.61 8.59 -23.85
CA LEU A 160 -15.23 7.37 -23.32
C LEU A 160 -14.52 6.13 -23.83
N ASN A 161 -14.60 5.05 -23.06
CA ASN A 161 -14.02 3.73 -23.33
C ASN A 161 -12.51 3.76 -23.61
N THR A 162 -11.84 4.82 -23.19
CA THR A 162 -10.40 4.99 -23.32
C THR A 162 -9.72 4.61 -22.02
N HIS A 163 -8.57 3.96 -22.13
CA HIS A 163 -7.75 3.59 -20.98
C HIS A 163 -6.87 4.76 -20.57
N TYR A 164 -6.87 5.06 -19.28
CA TYR A 164 -6.03 6.09 -18.68
C TYR A 164 -5.15 5.46 -17.62
N GLN A 165 -3.95 6.01 -17.50
CA GLN A 165 -3.01 5.71 -16.46
C GLN A 165 -2.78 6.94 -15.60
N ASN A 166 -2.88 6.76 -14.29
CA ASN A 166 -2.53 7.79 -13.32
C ASN A 166 -1.46 7.26 -12.36
N ARG A 167 -0.69 8.19 -11.80
CA ARG A 167 0.19 7.94 -10.66
C ARG A 167 -0.49 8.42 -9.39
N ILE A 168 -0.34 7.68 -8.30
CA ILE A 168 -0.78 8.10 -6.98
C ILE A 168 0.31 7.81 -5.96
N SER A 169 0.55 8.78 -5.08
CA SER A 169 1.38 8.60 -3.89
C SER A 169 0.46 8.47 -2.70
N ILE A 170 0.57 7.38 -1.95
CA ILE A 170 -0.22 7.11 -0.76
C ILE A 170 0.72 7.17 0.44
N TYR A 171 0.37 8.01 1.42
CA TYR A 171 1.09 8.15 2.68
C TYR A 171 0.31 7.42 3.76
N MET A 172 1.00 6.58 4.52
CA MET A 172 0.42 5.72 5.54
C MET A 172 1.16 5.83 6.87
N LYS A 173 0.41 5.62 7.95
CA LYS A 173 0.89 5.50 9.33
C LYS A 173 0.34 4.23 9.95
N ILE A 174 0.97 3.77 11.02
CA ILE A 174 0.44 2.69 11.84
C ILE A 174 -0.54 3.26 12.85
N GLU A 175 -1.75 2.72 12.91
CA GLU A 175 -2.76 2.99 13.93
C GLU A 175 -3.39 1.67 14.34
N ASN A 176 -3.37 1.31 15.63
CA ASN A 176 -3.80 -0.01 16.13
C ASN A 176 -3.14 -1.18 15.39
N ASP A 177 -1.81 -1.11 15.24
CA ASP A 177 -0.97 -2.13 14.58
C ASP A 177 -1.30 -2.41 13.09
N ILE A 178 -2.09 -1.54 12.45
CA ILE A 178 -2.45 -1.66 11.04
C ILE A 178 -2.06 -0.40 10.26
N TRP A 179 -1.63 -0.58 9.01
CA TRP A 179 -1.39 0.53 8.10
C TRP A 179 -2.71 1.21 7.72
N LYS A 180 -2.74 2.53 7.93
CA LYS A 180 -3.85 3.41 7.59
C LYS A 180 -3.35 4.60 6.79
N ILE A 181 -4.18 5.10 5.91
CA ILE A 181 -3.91 6.21 5.01
C ILE A 181 -3.97 7.52 5.80
N SER A 182 -2.88 8.27 5.79
CA SER A 182 -2.80 9.60 6.38
C SER A 182 -2.95 10.72 5.36
N ASN A 183 -2.60 10.45 4.10
CA ASN A 183 -2.77 11.38 2.98
C ASN A 183 -2.60 10.64 1.65
N TRP A 184 -3.02 11.24 0.55
CA TRP A 184 -2.68 10.78 -0.80
C TRP A 184 -2.61 11.93 -1.79
N GLU A 185 -1.83 11.75 -2.84
CA GLU A 185 -1.60 12.74 -3.89
C GLU A 185 -1.75 12.07 -5.25
N ILE A 186 -2.67 12.58 -6.07
CA ILE A 186 -2.84 12.13 -7.45
C ILE A 186 -1.89 12.95 -8.32
N GLY A 187 -1.02 12.23 -9.04
CA GLY A 187 -0.05 12.80 -9.96
C GLY A 187 -0.63 12.95 -11.37
N THR A 188 0.24 12.80 -12.36
CA THR A 188 -0.08 13.03 -13.76
C THR A 188 -0.95 11.92 -14.36
N LYS A 189 -1.88 12.36 -15.22
CA LYS A 189 -2.70 11.52 -16.10
C LYS A 189 -2.03 11.32 -17.45
N LYS A 190 -2.09 10.11 -17.96
CA LYS A 190 -1.68 9.73 -19.32
C LYS A 190 -2.77 8.89 -19.99
N GLU A 191 -3.18 9.28 -21.20
CA GLU A 191 -3.99 8.43 -22.09
C GLU A 191 -3.12 7.26 -22.59
N LEU A 192 -3.65 6.04 -22.54
CA LEU A 192 -3.02 4.85 -23.08
C LEU A 192 -3.63 4.56 -24.46
N ASN A 193 -2.77 4.35 -25.45
CA ASN A 193 -3.15 3.95 -26.80
C ASN A 193 -3.32 2.44 -26.89
#